data_AF-A0A7V3XJU9-F1
#
_entry.id   AF-A0A7V3XJU9-F1
#
_cell.length_a   1.000
_cell.length_b   1.000
_cell.length_c   1.000
_cell.angle_alpha   90.00
_cell.angle_beta   90.00
_cell.angle_gamma   90.00
#
_symmetry.space_group_name_H-M   'P 1'
#
loop_
_entity.id
_entity.type
_entity.pdbx_description
1 polymer ?
#
loop_
_entity_poly.entity_id
_entity_poly.type
_entity_poly.pdbx_seq_one_letter_code
_entity_poly.pdbx_strand_id
1 'polypeptide(L)'
;MTIDRYAKAVLTVIALALCAIAAREWLPAAAPRGAEAQTTVPRYEVAVPKSWGKIVSFSNNNLLMEAPDGTLRVVDVEGRAPEYPRVKVHIRWQ
;
A
#
# COMPACT_ATOMS: atom_id res chain seq x y z
N MET A 1 -26.54 -50.14 -16.40
CA MET A 1 -27.01 -48.79 -16.81
C MET A 1 -26.05 -48.25 -17.87
N THR A 2 -26.36 -48.44 -19.14
CA THR A 2 -25.60 -47.88 -20.25
C THR A 2 -25.93 -46.40 -20.31
N ILE A 3 -25.00 -45.54 -19.86
CA ILE A 3 -25.18 -44.09 -19.97
C ILE A 3 -25.36 -43.74 -21.45
N ASP A 4 -26.47 -43.08 -21.77
CA ASP A 4 -26.75 -42.57 -23.11
C ASP A 4 -25.62 -41.61 -23.54
N ARG A 5 -25.23 -41.64 -24.81
CA ARG A 5 -24.19 -40.76 -25.37
C ARG A 5 -24.55 -39.29 -25.17
N TYR A 6 -25.84 -38.95 -25.25
CA TYR A 6 -26.34 -37.61 -24.94
C TYR A 6 -26.16 -37.27 -23.47
N ALA A 7 -26.50 -38.18 -22.55
CA ALA A 7 -26.31 -37.95 -21.12
C ALA A 7 -24.84 -37.72 -20.78
N LYS A 8 -23.92 -38.47 -21.39
CA LYS A 8 -22.48 -38.27 -21.23
C LYS A 8 -22.05 -36.88 -21.72
N ALA A 9 -22.52 -36.46 -22.89
CA ALA A 9 -22.19 -35.16 -23.47
C ALA A 9 -22.68 -34.00 -22.59
N VAL A 10 -23.93 -34.05 -22.14
CA VAL A 10 -24.51 -33.04 -21.25
C VAL A 10 -23.73 -32.95 -19.94
N LEU A 11 -23.42 -34.09 -19.31
CA LEU A 11 -22.65 -34.11 -18.08
C LEU A 11 -21.23 -33.56 -18.25
N THR A 12 -20.58 -33.83 -19.38
CA THR A 12 -19.25 -33.26 -19.66
C THR A 12 -19.28 -31.74 -19.82
N VAL A 13 -20.32 -31.19 -20.47
CA VAL A 13 -20.49 -29.74 -20.62
C VAL A 13 -20.74 -29.08 -19.27
N ILE A 14 -21.60 -29.67 -18.43
CA ILE A 14 -21.87 -29.18 -17.08
C ILE A 14 -20.60 -29.21 -16.24
N ALA A 15 -19.82 -30.29 -16.28
CA ALA A 15 -18.57 -30.40 -15.54
C ALA A 15 -17.56 -29.30 -15.97
N LEU A 16 -17.45 -29.04 -17.28
CA LEU A 16 -16.58 -28.00 -17.83
C LEU A 16 -17.01 -26.59 -17.38
N ALA A 17 -18.31 -26.31 -17.39
CA ALA A 17 -18.86 -25.04 -16.94
C ALA A 17 -18.59 -24.80 -15.44
N LEU A 18 -18.76 -25.82 -14.60
CA LEU A 18 -18.47 -25.74 -13.17
C LEU A 18 -16.97 -25.52 -12.89
N CYS A 19 -16.09 -26.20 -13.63
CA CYS A 19 -14.65 -25.97 -13.53
C CYS A 19 -14.26 -24.53 -13.91
N ALA A 20 -14.87 -23.97 -14.95
CA ALA A 20 -14.61 -22.59 -15.37
C ALA A 20 -15.06 -21.57 -14.32
N ILE A 21 -16.22 -21.78 -13.68
CA ILE A 21 -16.72 -20.92 -12.62
C ILE A 21 -15.81 -20.98 -11.39
N ALA A 22 -15.38 -22.18 -10.98
CA ALA A 22 -14.45 -22.35 -9.86
C ALA A 22 -13.08 -21.70 -10.13
N ALA A 23 -12.55 -21.83 -11.36
CA ALA A 23 -11.29 -21.20 -11.76
C ALA A 23 -11.39 -19.66 -11.79
N ARG A 24 -12.56 -19.10 -12.12
CA ARG A 24 -12.79 -17.64 -12.13
C ARG A 24 -12.62 -17.00 -10.76
N GLU A 25 -12.92 -17.70 -9.67
CA GLU A 25 -12.69 -17.17 -8.31
C GLU A 25 -11.21 -17.14 -7.92
N TRP A 26 -10.37 -17.97 -8.55
CA TRP A 26 -8.94 -18.05 -8.27
C TRP A 26 -8.09 -17.10 -9.14
N LEU A 27 -8.59 -16.74 -10.32
CA LEU A 27 -7.98 -15.75 -11.21
C LEU A 27 -7.66 -14.38 -10.54
N PRO A 28 -8.55 -13.77 -9.74
CA PRO A 28 -8.24 -12.51 -9.04
C PRO A 28 -7.30 -12.68 -7.83
N ALA A 29 -7.07 -13.90 -7.34
CA ALA A 29 -6.13 -14.17 -6.26
C ALA A 29 -4.68 -14.37 -6.76
N ALA A 30 -4.51 -14.72 -8.04
CA ALA A 30 -3.20 -14.91 -8.66
C ALA A 30 -2.57 -13.60 -9.16
N ALA A 31 -3.37 -12.55 -9.36
CA ALA A 31 -2.85 -11.20 -9.51
C ALA A 31 -2.59 -10.66 -8.09
N PRO A 32 -1.33 -10.40 -7.68
CA PRO A 32 -1.11 -9.60 -6.48
C PRO A 32 -1.87 -8.30 -6.72
N ARG A 33 -2.90 -8.03 -5.92
CA ARG A 33 -3.52 -6.71 -5.87
C ARG A 33 -2.37 -5.74 -5.68
N GLY A 34 -2.11 -4.93 -6.70
CA GLY A 34 -1.20 -3.81 -6.54
C GLY A 34 -1.66 -3.08 -5.29
N ALA A 35 -0.80 -3.00 -4.29
CA ALA A 35 -1.06 -2.12 -3.16
C ALA A 35 -1.07 -0.72 -3.75
N GLU A 36 -2.22 -0.25 -4.22
CA GLU A 36 -2.45 1.12 -4.65
C GLU A 36 -2.38 1.98 -3.39
N ALA A 37 -1.16 2.20 -2.90
CA ALA A 37 -0.86 3.11 -1.80
C ALA A 37 -1.04 4.59 -2.21
N GLN A 38 -1.53 4.86 -3.42
CA GLN A 38 -1.63 6.19 -4.01
C GLN A 38 -3.06 6.46 -4.46
N THR A 39 -3.87 6.98 -3.54
CA THR A 39 -5.05 7.75 -3.92
C THR A 39 -4.60 8.96 -4.75
N THR A 40 -5.36 9.33 -5.79
CA THR A 40 -5.02 10.43 -6.72
C THR A 40 -4.81 11.78 -6.04
N VAL A 41 -5.34 11.95 -4.82
CA VAL A 41 -5.12 13.13 -3.97
C VAL A 41 -4.30 12.71 -2.76
N PRO A 42 -3.10 13.28 -2.54
CA PRO A 42 -2.33 13.05 -1.33
C PRO A 42 -3.12 13.58 -0.14
N ARG A 43 -3.27 12.77 0.92
CA ARG A 43 -3.97 13.19 2.14
C ARG A 43 -3.29 14.39 2.81
N TYR A 44 -1.98 14.50 2.64
CA TYR A 44 -1.15 15.59 3.14
C TYR A 44 -0.07 15.91 2.11
N GLU A 45 0.01 17.17 1.67
CA GLU A 45 1.15 17.69 0.91
C GLU A 45 1.96 18.59 1.86
N VAL A 46 3.22 18.24 2.08
CA VAL A 46 4.06 18.90 3.08
C VAL A 46 5.36 19.34 2.43
N ALA A 47 5.59 20.64 2.38
CA ALA A 47 6.85 21.21 1.93
C ALA A 47 7.86 21.18 3.09
N VAL A 48 8.79 20.22 3.03
CA VAL A 48 9.86 20.10 4.03
C VAL A 48 11.11 20.85 3.55
N PRO A 49 11.69 21.78 4.35
CA PRO A 49 12.90 22.48 3.97
C PRO A 49 14.09 21.54 3.77
N LYS A 50 14.86 21.71 2.68
CA LYS A 50 16.08 20.93 2.41
C LYS A 50 17.12 21.03 3.53
N SER A 51 17.13 22.14 4.28
CA SER A 51 18.04 22.36 5.41
C SER A 51 17.80 21.42 6.60
N TRP A 52 16.65 20.74 6.66
CA TRP A 52 16.34 19.81 7.73
C TRP A 52 16.99 18.44 7.55
N GLY A 53 17.51 18.15 6.35
CA GLY A 53 18.26 16.94 6.06
C GLY A 53 17.49 15.92 5.24
N LYS A 54 17.94 14.66 5.32
CA LYS A 54 17.40 13.52 4.57
C LYS A 54 16.22 12.91 5.30
N ILE A 55 15.18 12.53 4.57
CA ILE A 55 14.05 11.76 5.12
C ILE A 55 14.51 10.30 5.29
N VAL A 56 14.43 9.79 6.52
CA VAL A 56 14.82 8.42 6.89
C VAL A 56 13.60 7.52 6.94
N SER A 57 12.53 7.96 7.62
CA SER A 57 11.30 7.18 7.73
C SER A 57 10.09 8.07 8.01
N PHE A 58 8.90 7.50 7.87
CA PHE A 58 7.64 8.11 8.24
C PHE A 58 6.87 7.16 9.15
N SER A 59 6.43 7.63 10.31
CA SER A 59 5.68 6.82 11.28
C SER A 59 4.79 7.70 12.15
N ASN A 60 3.57 7.25 12.43
CA ASN A 60 2.59 7.96 13.27
C ASN A 60 2.45 9.44 12.89
N ASN A 61 2.35 9.74 11.60
CA ASN A 61 2.24 11.10 11.06
C ASN A 61 3.40 12.04 11.42
N ASN A 62 4.57 11.49 11.76
CA ASN A 62 5.81 12.24 11.89
C ASN A 62 6.84 11.74 10.87
N LEU A 63 7.66 12.65 10.39
CA LEU A 63 8.84 12.36 9.58
C LEU A 63 10.05 12.22 10.49
N LEU A 64 10.76 11.12 10.37
CA LEU A 64 12.11 10.98 10.91
C LEU A 64 13.09 11.49 9.87
N MET A 65 13.87 12.50 10.24
CA MET A 65 14.87 13.12 9.39
C MET A 65 16.25 13.00 10.01
N GLU A 66 17.26 12.83 9.17
CA GLU A 66 18.67 12.87 9.55
C GLU A 66 19.29 14.12 8.96
N ALA A 67 19.75 15.00 9.84
CA ALA A 67 20.41 16.23 9.43
C ALA A 67 21.88 15.99 9.03
N PRO A 68 22.49 16.92 8.28
CA PRO A 68 23.88 16.77 7.80
C PRO A 68 24.93 16.63 8.93
N ASP A 69 24.56 17.02 10.15
CA ASP A 69 25.35 16.90 11.38
C ASP A 69 25.20 15.53 12.06
N GLY A 70 24.48 14.58 11.44
CA GLY A 70 24.20 13.25 12.00
C GLY A 70 23.14 13.24 13.10
N THR A 71 22.45 14.37 13.33
CA THR A 71 21.38 14.44 14.33
C THR A 71 20.07 13.90 13.77
N LEU A 72 19.35 13.12 14.57
CA LEU A 72 18.03 12.61 14.21
C LEU A 72 16.96 13.60 14.69
N ARG A 73 16.04 13.96 13.81
CA ARG A 73 14.99 14.94 14.05
C ARG A 73 13.63 14.32 13.77
N VAL A 74 12.72 14.37 14.74
CA VAL A 74 11.33 13.98 14.53
C VAL A 74 10.54 15.23 14.20
N VAL A 75 9.98 15.27 13.00
CA VAL A 75 9.22 16.40 12.45
C VAL A 75 7.76 16.02 12.43
N ASP A 76 6.94 16.82 13.09
CA ASP A 76 5.50 16.71 12.99
C ASP A 76 5.01 17.40 11.71
N VAL A 77 4.18 16.67 10.97
CA VAL A 77 3.53 17.19 9.78
C VAL A 77 2.01 17.33 9.96
N GLU A 78 1.47 16.86 11.09
CA GLU A 78 0.05 16.92 11.40
C GLU A 78 -0.26 18.22 12.16
N GLY A 79 -0.60 19.26 11.40
CA GLY A 79 -1.08 20.50 11.98
C GLY A 79 -1.51 21.53 10.95
N ARG A 80 -1.89 22.71 11.44
CA ARG A 80 -2.39 23.79 10.59
C ARG A 80 -1.23 24.69 10.17
N ALA A 81 -1.17 25.05 8.88
CA ALA A 81 -0.28 26.12 8.44
C ALA A 81 -0.56 27.40 9.25
N PRO A 82 0.48 28.20 9.63
CA PRO A 82 1.87 28.17 9.17
C PRO A 82 2.85 27.47 10.13
N GLU A 83 2.38 27.02 11.30
CA GLU A 83 3.24 26.50 12.37
C GLU A 83 3.82 25.11 12.07
N TYR A 84 3.23 24.42 11.11
CA TYR A 84 3.61 23.08 10.66
C TYR A 84 4.12 23.12 9.22
N PRO A 85 5.15 22.33 8.89
CA PRO A 85 5.78 21.30 9.74
C PRO A 85 6.70 21.87 10.83
N ARG A 86 6.89 21.14 11.95
CA ARG A 86 7.74 21.56 13.10
C ARG A 86 8.60 20.43 13.64
N VAL A 87 9.84 20.72 14.02
CA VAL A 87 10.71 19.76 14.73
C VAL A 87 10.20 19.58 16.16
N LYS A 88 9.74 18.38 16.51
CA LYS A 88 9.34 17.98 17.87
C LYS A 88 10.53 17.57 18.73
N VAL A 89 11.42 16.75 18.18
CA VAL A 89 12.53 16.16 18.92
C VAL A 89 13.82 16.30 18.12
N HIS A 90 14.89 16.66 18.80
CA HIS A 90 16.24 16.68 18.27
C HIS A 90 17.10 15.71 19.09
N ILE A 91 17.55 14.63 18.46
CA ILE A 91 18.33 13.56 19.07
C ILE A 91 19.77 13.71 18.57
N ARG A 92 20.69 13.92 19.51
CA ARG A 92 22.13 13.93 19.26
C ARG A 92 22.74 12.73 19.99
N TRP A 93 23.49 11.92 19.27
CA TRP A 93 24.32 10.86 19.87
C TRP A 93 25.47 11.52 20.64
N GLN A 94 25.61 11.19 21.92
CA GLN A 94 26.78 11.56 22.74
C GLN A 94 27.82 10.44 22.70
#